data_AF-A0A1H3XSC2-F1
#
_entry.id   AF-A0A1H3XSC2-F1
#
_cell.length_a   1.000
_cell.length_b   1.000
_cell.length_c   1.000
_cell.angle_alpha   90.00
_cell.angle_beta   90.00
_cell.angle_gamma   90.00
#
_symmetry.space_group_name_H-M   'P 1'
#
loop_
_entity.id
_entity.type
_entity.pdbx_description
1 polymer ?
#
loop_
_entity_poly.entity_id
_entity_poly.type
_entity_poly.pdbx_seq_one_letter_code
_entity_poly.pdbx_strand_id
1 'polypeptide(L)'
;MRISSLHKGSGFWNHFTFMGNVCKMRTELSSYLNNEGVECKIEDGLCIFKYDDYNFVASIDLHKEYAECKIEFQCEDEDYEKLDIDEKTFIADKVNTDLENHCIALSFNDSVKSVTSFYFTSKSMMFELFSQHFKELTETTDLMLSLVKEKIDDFKENQGHRIGFYSNSPETNHQKESHVAAKA
;
A
#
# COMPACT_ATOMS: atom_id res chain seq x y z
N MET A 1 51.36 29.17 32.76
CA MET A 1 50.20 28.42 33.30
C MET A 1 49.39 27.85 32.15
N ARG A 2 49.21 26.53 32.13
CA ARG A 2 48.21 25.81 31.30
C ARG A 2 46.81 26.12 31.85
N ILE A 3 45.76 26.16 31.03
CA ILE A 3 44.64 25.19 30.86
C ILE A 3 43.52 26.10 30.30
N SER A 4 42.69 25.83 29.28
CA SER A 4 42.30 24.63 28.54
C SER A 4 41.56 25.06 27.27
N SER A 5 41.81 24.36 26.17
CA SER A 5 40.86 24.14 25.08
C SER A 5 39.63 23.40 25.60
N LEU A 6 38.42 23.96 25.44
CA LEU A 6 37.17 23.28 25.72
C LEU A 6 36.34 23.14 24.44
N HIS A 7 36.49 21.95 23.85
CA HIS A 7 35.45 21.15 23.19
C HIS A 7 34.70 21.76 21.99
N LYS A 8 35.38 21.76 20.84
CA LYS A 8 34.73 21.35 19.57
C LYS A 8 34.74 19.82 19.51
N GLY A 9 33.79 19.18 20.19
CA GLY A 9 33.76 17.71 20.31
C GLY A 9 32.37 17.08 20.37
N SER A 10 31.28 17.83 20.17
CA SER A 10 29.92 17.30 20.37
C SER A 10 29.18 16.88 19.11
N GLY A 11 29.63 17.27 17.90
CA GLY A 11 28.92 16.95 16.66
C GLY A 11 28.99 15.46 16.26
N PHE A 12 30.19 14.88 16.29
CA PHE A 12 30.44 13.50 15.84
C PHE A 12 29.85 12.44 16.79
N TRP A 13 29.94 12.65 18.11
CA TRP A 13 29.37 11.72 19.09
C TRP A 13 27.83 11.79 19.13
N ASN A 14 27.23 12.97 18.92
CA ASN A 14 25.77 13.10 18.80
C ASN A 14 25.23 12.42 17.54
N HIS A 15 25.99 12.44 16.44
CA HIS A 15 25.66 11.72 15.22
C HIS A 15 25.71 10.20 15.42
N PHE A 16 26.77 9.70 16.05
CA PHE A 16 26.91 8.27 16.38
C PHE A 16 25.85 7.77 17.38
N THR A 17 25.44 8.59 18.35
CA THR A 17 24.39 8.20 19.32
C THR A 17 22.99 8.20 18.74
N PHE A 18 22.71 9.01 17.71
CA PHE A 18 21.45 8.92 16.96
C PHE A 18 21.44 7.66 16.09
N MET A 19 22.48 7.45 15.28
CA MET A 19 22.59 6.30 14.35
C MET A 19 22.62 4.94 15.05
N GLY A 20 23.06 4.85 16.30
CA GLY A 20 23.05 3.60 17.06
C GLY A 20 21.77 3.33 17.86
N ASN A 21 20.74 4.19 17.79
CA ASN A 21 19.59 4.10 18.68
C ASN A 21 18.25 4.21 17.93
N VAL A 22 17.74 3.06 17.49
CA VAL A 22 16.45 2.95 16.79
C VAL A 22 15.28 3.49 17.63
N CYS A 23 15.26 3.24 18.94
CA CYS A 23 14.21 3.76 19.82
C CYS A 23 14.17 5.29 19.76
N LYS A 24 15.33 5.95 19.79
CA LYS A 24 15.43 7.40 19.65
C LYS A 24 14.96 7.87 18.28
N MET A 25 15.30 7.16 17.21
CA MET A 25 14.83 7.49 15.85
C MET A 25 13.29 7.45 15.76
N ARG A 26 12.66 6.39 16.30
CA ARG A 26 11.20 6.26 16.33
C ARG A 26 10.54 7.38 17.14
N THR A 27 11.07 7.70 18.32
CA THR A 27 10.56 8.82 19.14
C THR A 27 10.68 10.16 18.42
N GLU A 28 11.78 10.39 17.71
CA GLU A 28 11.99 11.61 16.92
C GLU A 28 11.05 11.67 15.72
N LEU A 29 10.82 10.56 15.01
CA LEU A 29 9.84 10.47 13.93
C LEU A 29 8.41 10.72 14.43
N SER A 30 8.01 10.08 15.54
CA SER A 30 6.70 10.29 16.15
C SER A 30 6.52 11.74 16.60
N SER A 31 7.56 12.37 17.18
CA SER A 31 7.51 13.78 17.56
C SER A 31 7.38 14.70 16.34
N TYR A 32 8.11 14.41 15.27
CA TYR A 32 7.99 15.12 14.00
C TYR A 32 6.57 15.06 13.45
N LEU A 33 5.98 13.85 13.33
CA LEU A 33 4.61 13.66 12.86
C LEU A 33 3.59 14.42 13.72
N ASN A 34 3.70 14.31 15.05
CA ASN A 34 2.79 15.02 15.95
C ASN A 34 2.90 16.55 15.82
N ASN A 35 4.09 17.09 15.54
CA ASN A 35 4.29 18.53 15.30
C ASN A 35 3.67 18.98 13.97
N GLU A 36 3.62 18.11 12.97
CA GLU A 36 2.93 18.33 11.69
C GLU A 36 1.40 18.08 11.81
N GLY A 37 0.89 17.75 13.00
CA GLY A 37 -0.53 17.50 13.24
C GLY A 37 -1.00 16.08 12.91
N VAL A 38 -0.08 15.15 12.68
CA VAL A 38 -0.35 13.75 12.37
C VAL A 38 -0.21 12.91 13.64
N GLU A 39 -1.31 12.34 14.15
CA GLU A 39 -1.28 11.48 15.33
C GLU A 39 -0.45 10.23 15.05
N CYS A 40 0.63 10.05 15.83
CA CYS A 40 1.50 8.89 15.73
C CYS A 40 1.69 8.19 17.09
N LYS A 41 1.54 6.87 17.08
CA LYS A 41 1.78 5.97 18.21
C LYS A 41 2.94 5.04 17.89
N ILE A 42 3.68 4.64 18.92
CA ILE A 42 4.74 3.64 18.80
C ILE A 42 4.26 2.36 19.46
N GLU A 43 4.06 1.31 18.68
CA GLU A 43 3.56 0.00 19.13
C GLU A 43 4.40 -1.11 18.48
N ASP A 44 4.83 -2.11 19.26
CA ASP A 44 5.65 -3.24 18.81
C ASP A 44 6.89 -2.87 17.97
N GLY A 45 7.43 -1.68 18.23
CA GLY A 45 8.59 -1.15 17.51
C GLY A 45 8.29 -0.56 16.13
N LEU A 46 7.03 -0.28 15.86
CA LEU A 46 6.54 0.39 14.66
C LEU A 46 6.01 1.77 15.03
N CYS A 47 6.18 2.75 14.14
CA CYS A 47 5.48 4.03 14.21
C CYS A 47 4.19 3.89 13.40
N ILE A 48 3.06 3.81 14.06
CA ILE A 48 1.74 3.73 13.45
C ILE A 48 1.12 5.13 13.47
N PHE A 49 0.67 5.64 12.33
CA PHE A 49 0.14 6.98 12.23
C PHE A 49 -1.01 7.07 11.24
N LYS A 50 -1.93 8.02 11.49
CA LYS A 50 -3.15 8.17 10.70
C LYS A 50 -3.08 9.41 9.80
N TYR A 51 -3.35 9.25 8.52
CA TYR A 51 -3.39 10.33 7.54
C TYR A 51 -4.54 10.09 6.54
N ASP A 52 -5.38 11.10 6.30
CA ASP A 52 -6.56 11.04 5.42
C ASP A 52 -7.42 9.77 5.59
N ASP A 53 -7.76 9.46 6.83
CA ASP A 53 -8.52 8.28 7.26
C ASP A 53 -7.83 6.91 7.15
N TYR A 54 -6.60 6.86 6.63
CA TYR A 54 -5.84 5.64 6.51
C TYR A 54 -4.74 5.50 7.57
N ASN A 55 -4.43 4.25 7.91
CA ASN A 55 -3.31 3.92 8.77
C ASN A 55 -2.07 3.65 7.93
N PHE A 56 -0.97 4.26 8.33
CA PHE A 56 0.35 4.03 7.79
C PHE A 56 1.26 3.48 8.88
N VAL A 57 2.23 2.69 8.46
CA VAL A 57 3.21 2.08 9.35
C VAL A 57 4.60 2.45 8.86
N ALA A 58 5.39 3.05 9.74
CA ALA A 58 6.81 3.26 9.52
C ALA A 58 7.64 2.34 10.43
N SER A 59 8.59 1.63 9.82
CA SER A 59 9.57 0.80 10.52
C SER A 59 10.97 1.36 10.28
N ILE A 60 11.83 1.22 11.28
CA ILE A 60 13.23 1.67 11.22
C ILE A 60 14.12 0.50 11.62
N ASP A 61 14.99 0.11 10.70
CA ASP A 61 15.93 -0.99 10.84
C ASP A 61 17.37 -0.53 10.65
N LEU A 62 18.32 -1.19 11.34
CA LEU A 62 19.74 -0.90 11.22
C LEU A 62 20.45 -1.94 10.37
N HIS A 63 21.03 -1.50 9.26
CA HIS A 63 21.84 -2.29 8.35
C HIS A 63 23.30 -1.86 8.45
N LYS A 64 24.06 -2.50 9.35
CA LYS A 64 25.47 -2.18 9.65
C LYS A 64 25.63 -0.72 10.11
N GLU A 65 26.08 0.17 9.22
CA GLU A 65 26.35 1.58 9.49
C GLU A 65 25.21 2.51 9.07
N TYR A 66 24.17 1.97 8.43
CA TYR A 66 23.06 2.75 7.88
C TYR A 66 21.74 2.37 8.54
N ALA A 67 20.88 3.37 8.74
CA ALA A 67 19.49 3.16 9.11
C ALA A 67 18.61 3.20 7.87
N GLU A 68 17.68 2.27 7.76
CA GLU A 68 16.63 2.23 6.76
C GLU A 68 15.31 2.63 7.43
N CYS A 69 14.57 3.54 6.81
CA CYS A 69 13.18 3.79 7.15
C CYS A 69 12.32 3.22 6.03
N LYS A 70 11.34 2.40 6.39
CA LYS A 70 10.37 1.82 5.47
C LYS A 70 8.98 2.27 5.87
N ILE A 71 8.22 2.80 4.92
CA ILE A 71 6.86 3.28 5.10
C ILE A 71 5.91 2.40 4.29
N GLU A 72 4.85 1.94 4.93
CA GLU A 72 3.87 1.04 4.35
C GLU A 72 2.45 1.58 4.55
N PHE A 73 1.65 1.45 3.50
CA PHE A 73 0.20 1.57 3.51
C PHE A 73 -0.40 0.20 3.18
N GLN A 74 -1.47 -0.19 3.87
CA GLN A 74 -2.24 -1.39 3.52
C GLN A 74 -3.73 -1.09 3.72
N CYS A 75 -4.54 -1.53 2.75
CA CYS A 75 -5.99 -1.46 2.81
C CYS A 75 -6.59 -2.82 2.43
N GLU A 76 -7.51 -3.29 3.25
CA GLU A 76 -8.32 -4.49 3.04
C GLU A 76 -9.74 -4.07 2.69
N ASP A 77 -10.32 -4.68 1.66
CA ASP A 77 -11.68 -4.36 1.20
C ASP A 77 -12.38 -5.63 0.68
N GLU A 78 -13.57 -5.92 1.23
CA GLU A 78 -14.34 -7.13 0.88
C GLU A 78 -14.82 -7.14 -0.58
N ASP A 79 -15.04 -5.97 -1.18
CA ASP A 79 -15.39 -5.86 -2.60
C ASP A 79 -14.14 -6.01 -3.48
N TYR A 80 -12.98 -5.52 -3.03
CA TYR A 80 -11.70 -5.80 -3.69
C TYR A 80 -11.37 -7.31 -3.71
N GLU A 81 -11.64 -8.02 -2.61
CA GLU A 81 -11.40 -9.47 -2.52
C GLU A 81 -12.15 -10.24 -3.63
N LYS A 82 -13.32 -9.75 -4.05
CA LYS A 82 -14.15 -10.37 -5.10
C LYS A 82 -13.63 -10.18 -6.52
N LEU A 83 -12.73 -9.21 -6.74
CA LEU A 83 -12.10 -9.00 -8.05
C LEU A 83 -11.26 -10.22 -8.45
N ASP A 84 -11.15 -10.45 -9.75
CA ASP A 84 -10.32 -11.54 -10.25
C ASP A 84 -8.82 -11.20 -10.16
N ILE A 85 -7.97 -12.20 -10.39
CA ILE A 85 -6.52 -12.02 -10.29
C ILE A 85 -5.97 -11.09 -11.38
N ASP A 86 -6.63 -11.04 -12.55
CA ASP A 86 -6.18 -10.23 -13.69
C ASP A 86 -6.44 -8.75 -13.42
N GLU A 87 -7.60 -8.41 -12.84
CA GLU A 87 -7.96 -7.08 -12.36
C GLU A 87 -7.04 -6.61 -11.24
N LYS A 88 -6.76 -7.48 -10.26
CA LYS A 88 -5.83 -7.17 -9.16
C LYS A 88 -4.42 -6.92 -9.67
N THR A 89 -3.93 -7.74 -10.59
CA THR A 89 -2.62 -7.56 -11.22
C THR A 89 -2.58 -6.27 -12.03
N PHE A 90 -3.63 -5.99 -12.80
CA PHE A 90 -3.76 -4.76 -13.57
C PHE A 90 -3.63 -3.51 -12.69
N ILE A 91 -4.25 -3.48 -11.51
CA ILE A 91 -4.16 -2.34 -10.59
C ILE A 91 -2.71 -2.04 -10.22
N ALA A 92 -1.96 -3.03 -9.73
CA ALA A 92 -0.57 -2.84 -9.32
C ALA A 92 0.33 -2.47 -10.51
N ASP A 93 0.19 -3.18 -11.64
CA ASP A 93 0.98 -2.93 -12.85
C ASP A 93 0.75 -1.52 -13.39
N LYS A 94 -0.51 -1.06 -13.37
CA LYS A 94 -0.88 0.26 -13.86
C LYS A 94 -0.28 1.36 -13.00
N VAL A 95 -0.38 1.25 -11.68
CA VAL A 95 0.22 2.22 -10.74
C VAL A 95 1.73 2.28 -10.94
N ASN A 96 2.40 1.12 -10.98
CA ASN A 96 3.85 1.04 -11.14
C ASN A 96 4.36 1.46 -12.52
N THR A 97 3.49 1.50 -13.54
CA THR A 97 3.82 1.99 -14.88
C THR A 97 3.58 3.49 -15.01
N ASP A 98 2.47 3.99 -14.46
CA ASP A 98 2.06 5.38 -14.59
C ASP A 98 2.82 6.32 -13.63
N LEU A 99 3.37 5.77 -12.53
CA LEU A 99 4.22 6.49 -11.59
C LEU A 99 5.64 5.92 -11.62
N GLU A 100 6.63 6.77 -11.91
CA GLU A 100 8.06 6.41 -11.90
C GLU A 100 8.69 6.46 -10.49
N ASN A 101 7.88 6.71 -9.46
CA ASN A 101 8.34 7.10 -8.12
C ASN A 101 9.03 5.95 -7.37
N HIS A 102 9.74 6.25 -6.27
CA HIS A 102 10.40 5.25 -5.42
C HIS A 102 9.42 4.48 -4.51
N CYS A 103 8.19 4.29 -4.98
CA CYS A 103 7.12 3.60 -4.29
C CYS A 103 6.67 2.42 -5.15
N ILE A 104 6.38 1.29 -4.51
CA ILE A 104 5.94 0.07 -5.17
C ILE A 104 4.51 -0.20 -4.71
N ALA A 105 3.59 -0.28 -5.67
CA ALA A 105 2.25 -0.81 -5.45
C ALA A 105 2.25 -2.33 -5.58
N LEU A 106 1.59 -2.99 -4.64
CA LEU A 106 1.46 -4.44 -4.54
C LEU A 106 -0.01 -4.79 -4.37
N SER A 107 -0.49 -5.71 -5.20
CA SER A 107 -1.82 -6.28 -5.08
C SER A 107 -1.73 -7.67 -4.46
N PHE A 108 -2.53 -7.92 -3.43
CA PHE A 108 -2.71 -9.21 -2.80
C PHE A 108 -4.14 -9.73 -3.04
N ASN A 109 -4.46 -10.90 -2.50
CA ASN A 109 -5.78 -11.49 -2.72
C ASN A 109 -6.89 -10.70 -2.01
N ASP A 110 -6.60 -10.16 -0.83
CA ASP A 110 -7.53 -9.52 0.10
C ASP A 110 -7.22 -8.03 0.34
N SER A 111 -6.06 -7.57 -0.14
CA SER A 111 -5.55 -6.25 0.20
C SER A 111 -4.72 -5.64 -0.92
N VAL A 112 -4.65 -4.31 -0.89
CA VAL A 112 -3.70 -3.53 -1.65
C VAL A 112 -2.68 -2.89 -0.71
N LYS A 113 -1.43 -2.81 -1.15
CA LYS A 113 -0.32 -2.31 -0.34
C LYS A 113 0.56 -1.40 -1.18
N SER A 114 0.97 -0.29 -0.59
CA SER A 114 2.00 0.58 -1.15
C SER A 114 3.17 0.65 -0.20
N VAL A 115 4.39 0.60 -0.73
CA VAL A 115 5.61 0.58 0.08
C VAL A 115 6.70 1.46 -0.52
N THR A 116 7.38 2.20 0.35
CA THR A 116 8.61 2.92 0.00
C THR A 116 9.62 2.78 1.14
N SER A 117 10.91 2.91 0.80
CA SER A 117 12.00 2.80 1.77
C SER A 117 13.16 3.69 1.38
N PHE A 118 13.88 4.20 2.37
CA PHE A 118 15.07 5.02 2.17
C PHE A 118 16.09 4.83 3.28
N TYR A 119 17.36 4.98 2.91
CA TYR A 119 18.48 4.99 3.86
C TYR A 119 18.79 6.40 4.31
N PHE A 120 19.13 6.57 5.59
CA PHE A 120 19.55 7.85 6.14
C PHE A 120 20.74 7.69 7.09
N THR A 121 21.52 8.76 7.20
CA THR A 121 22.70 8.83 8.08
C THR A 121 22.54 9.89 9.18
N SER A 122 21.51 10.74 9.12
CA SER A 122 21.31 11.80 10.11
C SER A 122 19.84 12.06 10.36
N LYS A 123 19.54 12.72 11.48
CA LYS A 123 18.17 13.13 11.85
C LYS A 123 17.54 14.07 10.80
N SER A 124 18.30 15.04 10.29
CA SER A 124 17.79 15.98 9.26
C SER A 124 17.40 15.22 7.99
N MET A 125 18.30 14.35 7.54
CA MET A 125 18.08 13.50 6.37
C MET A 125 16.89 12.56 6.57
N MET A 126 16.71 11.99 7.77
CA MET A 126 15.55 11.17 8.09
C MET A 126 14.24 11.93 7.84
N PHE A 127 14.13 13.17 8.31
CA PHE A 127 12.90 13.97 8.15
C PHE A 127 12.68 14.46 6.72
N GLU A 128 13.74 14.94 6.06
CA GLU A 128 13.67 15.39 4.67
C GLU A 128 13.22 14.25 3.74
N LEU A 129 13.87 13.08 3.86
CA LEU A 129 13.50 11.91 3.08
C LEU A 129 12.13 11.36 3.49
N PHE A 130 11.80 11.35 4.79
CA PHE A 130 10.48 10.91 5.22
C PHE A 130 9.37 11.74 4.57
N SER A 131 9.49 13.06 4.58
CA SER A 131 8.49 13.95 3.98
C SER A 131 8.35 13.71 2.47
N GLN A 132 9.48 13.59 1.76
CA GLN A 132 9.47 13.34 0.32
C GLN A 132 8.85 11.98 -0.02
N HIS A 133 9.35 10.91 0.59
CA HIS A 133 8.89 9.54 0.33
C HIS A 133 7.45 9.33 0.78
N PHE A 134 7.03 9.96 1.88
CA PHE A 134 5.63 9.89 2.32
C PHE A 134 4.69 10.56 1.32
N LYS A 135 5.08 11.70 0.75
CA LYS A 135 4.31 12.34 -0.32
C LYS A 135 4.16 11.44 -1.56
N GLU A 136 5.27 10.84 -2.00
CA GLU A 136 5.25 9.88 -3.13
C GLU A 136 4.36 8.66 -2.81
N LEU A 137 4.41 8.16 -1.57
CA LEU A 137 3.56 7.07 -1.10
C LEU A 137 2.07 7.43 -1.11
N THR A 138 1.71 8.65 -0.69
CA THR A 138 0.32 9.11 -0.72
C THR A 138 -0.20 9.25 -2.16
N GLU A 139 0.60 9.80 -3.08
CA GLU A 139 0.23 9.90 -4.50
C GLU A 139 0.03 8.50 -5.13
N THR A 140 0.89 7.54 -4.77
CA THR A 140 0.77 6.13 -5.19
C THR A 140 -0.50 5.50 -4.64
N THR A 141 -0.79 5.76 -3.36
CA THR A 141 -1.97 5.23 -2.66
C THR A 141 -3.25 5.78 -3.26
N ASP A 142 -3.32 7.09 -3.56
CA ASP A 142 -4.48 7.72 -4.17
C ASP A 142 -4.79 7.12 -5.54
N LEU A 143 -3.77 6.95 -6.39
CA LEU A 143 -3.93 6.32 -7.70
C LEU A 143 -4.40 4.87 -7.56
N MET A 144 -3.77 4.10 -6.67
CA MET A 144 -4.12 2.71 -6.43
C MET A 144 -5.57 2.56 -5.96
N LEU A 145 -6.01 3.37 -5.00
CA LEU A 145 -7.38 3.37 -4.50
C LEU A 145 -8.40 3.82 -5.57
N SER A 146 -8.02 4.77 -6.43
CA SER A 146 -8.87 5.19 -7.54
C SER A 146 -9.13 4.07 -8.55
N LEU A 147 -8.10 3.28 -8.88
CA LEU A 147 -8.19 2.13 -9.77
C LEU A 147 -8.96 0.98 -9.14
N VAL A 148 -8.74 0.70 -7.85
CA VAL A 148 -9.54 -0.28 -7.08
C VAL A 148 -11.02 0.08 -7.18
N LYS A 149 -11.36 1.34 -6.93
CA LYS A 149 -12.74 1.80 -7.00
C LYS A 149 -13.34 1.65 -8.40
N GLU A 150 -12.60 2.04 -9.44
CA GLU A 150 -13.02 1.86 -10.84
C GLU A 150 -13.35 0.38 -11.14
N LYS A 151 -12.47 -0.54 -10.73
CA LYS A 151 -12.70 -1.98 -10.95
C LYS A 151 -13.87 -2.55 -10.17
N ILE A 152 -14.06 -2.10 -8.93
CA ILE A 152 -15.23 -2.49 -8.13
C ILE A 152 -16.52 -1.98 -8.77
N ASP A 153 -16.54 -0.75 -9.27
CA ASP A 153 -17.70 -0.16 -9.92
C ASP A 153 -18.02 -0.89 -11.25
N ASP A 154 -17.01 -1.15 -12.09
CA ASP A 154 -17.14 -1.95 -13.33
C ASP A 154 -17.72 -3.35 -13.03
N PHE A 155 -17.21 -4.02 -12.01
CA PHE A 155 -17.66 -5.34 -11.59
C PHE A 155 -19.14 -5.33 -11.17
N LYS A 156 -19.54 -4.34 -10.38
CA LYS A 156 -20.94 -4.18 -9.93
C LYS A 156 -21.89 -3.90 -11.09
N GLU A 157 -21.49 -3.06 -12.05
CA GLU A 157 -22.28 -2.78 -13.25
C GLU A 157 -22.46 -4.03 -14.13
N ASN A 158 -21.42 -4.83 -14.29
CA ASN A 158 -21.43 -6.06 -15.06
C ASN A 158 -22.29 -7.16 -14.41
N GLN A 159 -22.37 -7.21 -13.07
CA GLN A 159 -23.29 -8.10 -12.37
C GLN A 159 -24.76 -7.67 -12.48
N GLY A 160 -25.03 -6.36 -12.53
CA GLY A 160 -26.36 -5.80 -12.72
C GLY A 160 -26.93 -6.03 -14.13
N HIS A 161 -26.08 -6.08 -15.14
CA HIS A 161 -26.45 -6.32 -16.54
C HIS A 161 -26.45 -7.81 -16.89
N ARG A 162 -27.35 -8.60 -16.30
CA ARG A 162 -27.80 -9.84 -16.96
C ARG A 162 -28.60 -9.45 -18.21
N ILE A 163 -27.93 -9.28 -19.35
CA ILE A 163 -28.58 -9.26 -20.67
C ILE A 163 -29.10 -10.68 -20.93
N GLY A 164 -30.28 -10.96 -20.37
CA GLY A 164 -31.02 -12.19 -20.61
C GLY A 164 -31.70 -12.12 -21.97
N PHE A 165 -31.05 -12.65 -23.00
CA PHE A 165 -31.82 -13.32 -24.04
C PHE A 165 -32.20 -14.70 -23.49
N TYR A 166 -33.33 -14.78 -22.80
CA TYR A 166 -33.99 -16.07 -22.62
C TYR A 166 -34.38 -16.57 -24.01
N SER A 167 -33.58 -17.47 -24.59
CA SER A 167 -34.09 -18.35 -25.62
C SER A 167 -35.07 -19.30 -24.94
N ASN A 168 -36.33 -18.89 -24.82
CA ASN A 168 -37.42 -19.81 -24.62
C ASN A 168 -37.46 -20.71 -25.86
N SER A 169 -36.71 -21.82 -25.87
CA SER A 169 -36.99 -22.92 -26.77
C SER A 169 -38.38 -23.44 -26.37
N PRO A 170 -39.41 -23.32 -27.21
CA PRO A 170 -40.70 -23.86 -26.87
C PRO A 170 -40.59 -25.38 -26.83
N GLU A 171 -40.97 -25.96 -25.68
CA GLU A 171 -41.34 -27.36 -25.58
C GLU A 171 -42.27 -27.70 -26.75
N THR A 172 -41.81 -28.52 -27.68
CA THR A 172 -42.71 -29.18 -28.64
C THR A 172 -42.88 -30.61 -28.20
N ASN A 173 -43.77 -30.78 -27.22
CA ASN A 173 -44.47 -32.04 -27.00
C ASN A 173 -45.41 -32.25 -28.19
N HIS A 174 -45.03 -33.10 -29.15
CA HIS A 174 -45.99 -33.73 -30.05
C HIS A 174 -45.69 -35.23 -30.15
N GLN A 175 -46.41 -35.98 -29.33
CA GLN A 175 -46.84 -37.34 -29.63
C GLN A 175 -47.45 -37.38 -31.04
N LYS A 176 -46.94 -38.28 -31.89
CA LYS A 176 -47.72 -38.92 -32.95
C LYS A 176 -47.42 -40.42 -32.93
N GLU A 177 -48.36 -41.17 -32.37
CA GLU A 177 -48.51 -42.60 -32.63
C GLU A 177 -48.99 -42.85 -34.07
N SER A 178 -48.59 -44.02 -34.59
CA SER A 178 -49.21 -44.83 -35.67
C SER A 178 -49.04 -44.35 -37.13
N HIS A 179 -48.74 -45.17 -38.15
CA HIS A 179 -48.73 -46.62 -38.35
C HIS A 179 -47.87 -47.00 -39.59
N VAL A 180 -47.17 -48.15 -39.51
CA VAL A 180 -47.01 -49.23 -40.53
C VAL A 180 -46.26 -48.96 -41.84
N ALA A 181 -45.17 -49.72 -42.06
CA ALA A 181 -45.01 -50.63 -43.21
C ALA A 181 -43.88 -51.66 -42.98
N ALA A 182 -44.13 -52.88 -43.41
CA ALA A 182 -43.35 -54.10 -43.20
C ALA A 182 -42.30 -54.39 -44.29
N LYS A 183 -41.52 -55.47 -44.05
CA LYS A 183 -40.57 -56.23 -44.90
C LYS A 183 -39.12 -55.72 -44.89
N ALA A 184 -38.08 -56.56 -44.81
CA ALA A 184 -37.95 -58.00 -45.06
C ALA A 184 -37.08 -58.69 -44.01
#